data_AF-A0AAU2G6L7-F1
#
_entry.id   AF-A0AAU2G6L7-F1
#
_cell.length_a   1.000
_cell.length_b   1.000
_cell.length_c   1.000
_cell.angle_alpha   90.00
_cell.angle_beta   90.00
_cell.angle_gamma   90.00
#
_symmetry.space_group_name_H-M   'P 1'
#
loop_
_entity.id
_entity.type
_entity.pdbx_description
1 polymer ?
#
loop_
_entity_poly.entity_id
_entity_poly.type
_entity_poly.pdbx_seq_one_letter_code
_entity_poly.pdbx_strand_id
1 'polypeptide(L)'
;MSVWLPTSPCTPEACAGHEGDRAGAARAVLRLTAAVALILLGILGAPPVRLLPARPRHMMVRAWATALLRAFGIRVTVHGSPGPDGGRLIVANHISWLDIPLVATALPCRMLAKSDIRDWPVLGPLSRQSGTLFIERDRIRALPGTIETITRALLAGDRVTVFPEGSTWCGRAQGPFRRAAFQSALDARVPVQPVQLAYRLPDGSLAAAPAFVGDDPLTASLWRIARARGVRAEVRLLPRIPPGRYADRRDLAAAAQAALACDPVPASSLLAGVPAQPSSPSATARDSAKRPSVSVHHCVNSSPASASSLRTPS
;
A
#
# COMPACT_ATOMS: atom_id res chain seq x y z
N MET A 1 18.59 16.23 -9.92
CA MET A 1 18.03 15.17 -9.05
C MET A 1 19.07 14.85 -7.98
N SER A 2 18.72 14.87 -6.69
CA SER A 2 19.65 14.47 -5.63
C SER A 2 19.74 12.94 -5.58
N VAL A 3 20.96 12.41 -5.62
CA VAL A 3 21.28 10.96 -5.60
C VAL A 3 20.68 10.22 -4.39
N TRP A 4 20.25 10.96 -3.38
CA TRP A 4 19.73 10.45 -2.11
C TRP A 4 18.22 10.25 -2.06
N LEU A 5 17.47 10.82 -3.01
CA LEU A 5 16.02 10.67 -3.04
C LEU A 5 15.63 9.30 -3.58
N PRO A 6 14.68 8.60 -2.93
CA PRO A 6 14.14 7.35 -3.48
C PRO A 6 13.51 7.62 -4.83
N THR A 7 14.00 6.92 -5.85
CA THR A 7 13.38 6.84 -7.16
C THR A 7 12.94 5.40 -7.41
N SER A 8 11.83 5.22 -8.12
CA SER A 8 11.47 3.93 -8.69
C SER A 8 11.98 3.88 -10.13
N PRO A 9 12.35 2.70 -10.66
CA PRO A 9 12.69 2.54 -12.08
C PRO A 9 11.43 2.55 -12.98
N CYS A 10 10.25 2.82 -12.41
CA CYS A 10 8.98 2.80 -13.13
C CYS A 10 8.80 4.10 -13.92
N THR A 11 8.50 4.00 -15.22
CA THR A 11 8.18 5.16 -16.06
C THR A 11 6.71 5.15 -16.50
N PRO A 12 6.11 6.29 -16.84
CA PRO A 12 4.73 6.36 -17.30
C PRO A 12 4.47 5.48 -18.53
N GLU A 13 5.42 5.45 -19.48
CA GLU A 13 5.30 4.72 -20.74
C GLU A 13 5.24 3.21 -20.51
N ALA A 14 6.08 2.71 -19.59
CA ALA A 14 6.14 1.29 -19.27
C ALA A 14 5.03 0.84 -18.31
N CYS A 15 4.54 1.75 -17.45
CA CYS A 15 3.78 1.36 -16.27
C CYS A 15 2.36 1.90 -16.18
N ALA A 16 2.07 3.03 -16.81
CA ALA A 16 0.78 3.70 -16.66
C ALA A 16 -0.19 3.41 -17.82
N GLY A 17 0.22 2.67 -18.85
CA GLY A 17 -0.63 2.30 -19.98
C GLY A 17 -1.88 1.53 -19.55
N HIS A 18 -3.07 2.10 -19.76
CA HIS A 18 -4.34 1.43 -19.48
C HIS A 18 -4.84 0.69 -20.71
N GLU A 19 -4.80 -0.64 -20.66
CA GLU A 19 -5.21 -1.55 -21.73
C GLU A 19 -6.72 -1.89 -21.71
N GLY A 20 -7.43 -1.58 -20.61
CA GLY A 20 -8.87 -1.82 -20.51
C GLY A 20 -9.74 -0.74 -21.16
N ASP A 21 -11.06 -0.95 -21.10
CA ASP A 21 -12.05 0.01 -21.62
C ASP A 21 -11.86 1.43 -21.07
N ARG A 22 -12.05 2.41 -21.94
CA ARG A 22 -12.00 3.85 -21.61
C ARG A 22 -13.39 4.47 -21.70
N ALA A 23 -13.76 5.24 -20.69
CA ALA A 23 -14.96 6.05 -20.68
C ALA A 23 -14.82 7.22 -21.66
N GLY A 24 -15.94 7.71 -22.23
CA GLY A 24 -15.95 8.89 -23.09
C GLY A 24 -15.46 10.18 -22.37
N ALA A 25 -15.06 11.19 -23.13
CA ALA A 25 -14.49 12.43 -22.60
C ALA A 25 -15.49 13.17 -21.70
N ALA A 26 -16.76 13.24 -22.09
CA ALA A 26 -17.82 13.83 -21.28
C ALA A 26 -17.95 13.19 -19.89
N ARG A 27 -17.84 11.85 -19.82
CA ARG A 27 -17.86 11.14 -18.53
C ARG A 27 -16.61 11.43 -17.69
N ALA A 28 -15.45 11.53 -18.32
CA ALA A 28 -14.22 11.89 -17.62
C ALA A 28 -14.30 13.31 -17.05
N VAL A 29 -14.81 14.28 -17.82
CA VAL A 29 -15.06 15.65 -17.34
C VAL A 29 -16.04 15.65 -16.18
N LEU A 30 -17.18 14.96 -16.29
CA LEU A 30 -18.15 14.87 -15.20
C LEU A 30 -17.53 14.30 -13.91
N ARG A 31 -16.71 13.25 -14.03
CA ARG A 31 -15.99 12.64 -12.91
C ARG A 31 -15.01 13.62 -12.25
N LEU A 32 -14.24 14.35 -13.04
CA LEU A 32 -13.31 15.36 -12.54
C LEU A 32 -14.06 16.50 -11.83
N THR A 33 -15.15 17.00 -12.44
CA THR A 33 -15.99 18.05 -11.83
C THR A 33 -16.57 17.58 -10.50
N ALA A 34 -17.10 16.35 -10.45
CA ALA A 34 -17.62 15.76 -9.20
C ALA A 34 -16.52 15.61 -8.14
N ALA A 35 -15.31 15.18 -8.51
CA ALA A 35 -14.19 15.08 -7.60
C ALA A 35 -13.76 16.45 -7.05
N VAL A 36 -13.67 17.47 -7.90
CA VAL A 36 -13.36 18.85 -7.49
C VAL A 36 -14.42 19.38 -6.54
N ALA A 37 -15.71 19.20 -6.85
CA ALA A 37 -16.81 19.61 -5.99
C ALA A 37 -16.74 18.94 -4.60
N LEU A 38 -16.45 17.63 -4.54
CA LEU A 38 -16.29 16.89 -3.29
C LEU A 38 -15.07 17.39 -2.48
N ILE A 39 -13.97 17.74 -3.15
CA ILE A 39 -12.79 18.31 -2.48
C ILE A 39 -13.14 19.68 -1.88
N LEU A 40 -13.79 20.56 -2.65
CA LEU A 40 -14.22 21.87 -2.16
C LEU A 40 -15.20 21.74 -0.99
N LEU A 41 -16.18 20.84 -1.09
CA LEU A 41 -17.09 20.54 0.01
C LEU A 41 -16.35 20.02 1.24
N GLY A 42 -15.35 19.16 1.06
CA GLY A 42 -14.50 18.66 2.14
C GLY A 42 -13.73 19.79 2.83
N ILE A 43 -13.14 20.71 2.05
CA ILE A 43 -12.41 21.88 2.57
C ILE A 43 -13.34 22.80 3.37
N LEU A 44 -14.52 23.09 2.83
CA LEU A 44 -15.50 23.98 3.48
C LEU A 44 -16.16 23.33 4.71
N GLY A 45 -16.38 22.01 4.68
CA GLY A 45 -17.00 21.25 5.76
C GLY A 45 -16.04 20.76 6.85
N ALA A 46 -14.73 20.78 6.63
CA ALA A 46 -13.76 20.29 7.61
C ALA A 46 -13.73 21.05 8.96
N PRO A 47 -13.90 22.39 9.03
CA PRO A 47 -13.87 23.11 10.31
C PRO A 47 -14.86 22.57 11.36
N PRO A 48 -16.17 22.42 11.07
CA PRO A 48 -17.09 21.84 12.06
C PRO A 48 -16.81 20.36 12.33
N VAL A 49 -16.36 19.59 11.33
CA VAL A 49 -16.04 18.16 11.47
C VAL A 49 -14.90 17.92 12.47
N ARG A 50 -13.98 18.88 12.64
CA ARG A 50 -12.88 18.81 13.61
C ARG A 50 -13.35 18.87 15.06
N LEU A 51 -14.48 19.52 15.31
CA LEU A 51 -15.08 19.63 16.64
C LEU A 51 -15.82 18.35 17.06
N LEU A 52 -16.06 17.44 16.11
CA LEU A 52 -16.73 16.17 16.39
C LEU A 52 -15.80 15.19 17.13
N PRO A 53 -16.38 14.33 17.99
CA PRO A 53 -15.65 13.21 18.57
C PRO A 53 -15.03 12.29 17.50
N ALA A 54 -14.03 11.50 17.90
CA ALA A 54 -13.25 10.68 16.97
C ALA A 54 -14.10 9.75 16.08
N ARG A 55 -15.09 9.06 16.66
CA ARG A 55 -15.95 8.11 15.92
C ARG A 55 -16.76 8.75 14.77
N PRO A 56 -17.63 9.74 14.99
CA PRO A 56 -18.39 10.38 13.91
C PRO A 56 -17.47 11.07 12.90
N ARG A 57 -16.39 11.72 13.37
CA ARG A 57 -15.37 12.31 12.50
C ARG A 57 -14.76 11.27 11.56
N HIS A 58 -14.37 10.11 12.09
CA HIS A 58 -13.82 8.99 11.31
C HIS A 58 -14.85 8.47 10.30
N MET A 59 -16.13 8.35 10.67
CA MET A 59 -17.18 7.94 9.72
C MET A 59 -17.33 8.93 8.56
N MET A 60 -17.32 10.24 8.85
CA MET A 60 -17.42 11.28 7.82
C MET A 60 -16.20 11.27 6.89
N VAL A 61 -14.99 11.14 7.43
CA VAL A 61 -13.76 11.02 6.63
C VAL A 61 -13.82 9.80 5.71
N ARG A 62 -14.28 8.64 6.22
CA ARG A 62 -14.45 7.42 5.40
C ARG A 62 -15.47 7.62 4.29
N ALA A 63 -16.61 8.23 4.60
CA ALA A 63 -17.68 8.50 3.64
C ALA A 63 -17.19 9.45 2.53
N TRP A 64 -16.53 10.55 2.91
CA TRP A 64 -15.95 11.51 1.98
C TRP A 64 -14.89 10.88 1.09
N ALA A 65 -13.95 10.12 1.67
CA ALA A 65 -12.90 9.45 0.91
C ALA A 65 -13.47 8.40 -0.07
N THR A 66 -14.48 7.65 0.35
CA THR A 66 -15.19 6.69 -0.51
C THR A 66 -15.93 7.40 -1.64
N ALA A 67 -16.60 8.51 -1.35
CA ALA A 67 -17.30 9.32 -2.35
C ALA A 67 -16.32 9.90 -3.39
N LEU A 68 -15.16 10.40 -2.93
CA LEU A 68 -14.11 10.93 -3.81
C LEU A 68 -13.59 9.87 -4.77
N LEU A 69 -13.26 8.66 -4.27
CA LEU A 69 -12.83 7.56 -5.12
C LEU A 69 -13.93 7.11 -6.10
N ARG A 70 -15.18 7.08 -5.65
CA ARG A 70 -16.32 6.79 -6.53
C ARG A 70 -16.53 7.85 -7.60
N ALA A 71 -16.25 9.12 -7.31
CA ALA A 71 -16.30 10.19 -8.31
C ALA A 71 -15.27 9.96 -9.43
N PHE A 72 -14.10 9.41 -9.13
CA PHE A 72 -13.15 8.93 -10.15
C PHE A 72 -13.58 7.63 -10.85
N GLY A 73 -14.71 7.04 -10.45
CA GLY A 73 -15.20 5.77 -10.98
C GLY A 73 -14.52 4.54 -10.38
N ILE A 74 -13.81 4.69 -9.26
CA ILE A 74 -13.10 3.62 -8.57
C ILE A 74 -14.03 3.00 -7.53
N ARG A 75 -14.16 1.67 -7.55
CA ARG A 75 -14.87 0.92 -6.51
C ARG A 75 -13.88 0.46 -5.46
N VAL A 76 -14.20 0.64 -4.19
CA VAL A 76 -13.31 0.29 -3.08
C VAL A 76 -13.80 -0.98 -2.41
N THR A 77 -12.88 -1.91 -2.16
CA THR A 77 -13.10 -3.10 -1.35
C THR A 77 -12.07 -3.13 -0.23
N VAL A 78 -12.53 -3.36 1.00
CA VAL A 78 -11.67 -3.44 2.18
C VAL A 78 -11.72 -4.87 2.73
N HIS A 79 -10.56 -5.47 2.90
CA HIS A 79 -10.36 -6.79 3.48
C HIS A 79 -9.69 -6.68 4.85
N GLY A 80 -10.11 -7.53 5.78
CA GLY A 80 -9.67 -7.48 7.17
C GLY A 80 -10.46 -6.47 8.00
N SER A 81 -10.10 -6.36 9.28
CA SER A 81 -10.75 -5.47 10.24
C SER A 81 -9.74 -4.45 10.78
N PRO A 82 -10.15 -3.18 10.99
CA PRO A 82 -9.32 -2.17 11.63
C PRO A 82 -8.82 -2.58 13.01
N GLY A 83 -9.46 -3.54 13.69
CA GLY A 83 -9.22 -3.94 15.08
C GLY A 83 -9.47 -2.80 16.08
N PRO A 84 -9.03 -2.95 17.36
CA PRO A 84 -9.29 -1.95 18.40
C PRO A 84 -8.65 -0.60 18.08
N ASP A 85 -9.23 0.47 18.62
CA ASP A 85 -8.74 1.86 18.53
C ASP A 85 -7.37 2.03 19.23
N GLY A 86 -6.75 3.19 19.03
CA GLY A 86 -5.44 3.53 19.59
C GLY A 86 -4.37 3.80 18.53
N GLY A 87 -3.30 4.43 19.01
CA GLY A 87 -2.17 4.88 18.20
C GLY A 87 -1.44 3.71 17.54
N ARG A 88 -1.11 3.86 16.27
CA ARG A 88 -0.37 2.86 15.50
C ARG A 88 0.26 3.47 14.27
N LEU A 89 1.41 2.92 13.88
CA LEU A 89 2.05 3.28 12.62
C LEU A 89 1.47 2.39 11.51
N ILE A 90 0.76 2.99 10.57
CA ILE A 90 0.26 2.31 9.37
C ILE A 90 1.35 2.40 8.31
N VAL A 91 1.72 1.26 7.74
CA VAL A 91 2.71 1.18 6.66
C VAL A 91 2.09 0.53 5.44
N ALA A 92 2.16 1.20 4.30
CA ALA A 92 1.58 0.72 3.04
C ALA A 92 2.57 0.84 1.88
N ASN A 93 2.41 -0.04 0.88
CA ASN A 93 3.02 0.16 -0.43
C ASN A 93 2.40 1.39 -1.11
N HIS A 94 3.14 2.03 -2.02
CA HIS A 94 2.71 3.29 -2.63
C HIS A 94 2.64 3.18 -4.16
N ILE A 95 1.45 3.30 -4.72
CA ILE A 95 1.16 3.19 -6.16
C ILE A 95 0.75 4.52 -6.76
N SER A 96 -0.04 5.30 -6.01
CA SER A 96 -0.77 6.45 -6.55
C SER A 96 -0.97 7.54 -5.51
N TRP A 97 -1.20 8.77 -5.98
CA TRP A 97 -1.77 9.82 -5.13
C TRP A 97 -3.16 9.45 -4.59
N LEU A 98 -3.87 8.52 -5.26
CA LEU A 98 -5.15 7.94 -4.80
C LEU A 98 -5.00 7.07 -3.54
N ASP A 99 -3.79 6.64 -3.19
CA ASP A 99 -3.57 5.80 -2.00
C ASP A 99 -3.97 6.52 -0.71
N ILE A 100 -3.84 7.85 -0.69
CA ILE A 100 -4.20 8.72 0.43
C ILE A 100 -5.69 8.58 0.78
N PRO A 101 -6.64 8.93 -0.11
CA PRO A 101 -8.05 8.70 0.18
C PRO A 101 -8.36 7.20 0.29
N LEU A 102 -7.63 6.32 -0.40
CA LEU A 102 -7.87 4.88 -0.32
C LEU A 102 -7.64 4.33 1.08
N VAL A 103 -6.51 4.64 1.72
CA VAL A 103 -6.23 4.24 3.12
C VAL A 103 -7.28 4.85 4.05
N ALA A 104 -7.68 6.11 3.82
CA ALA A 104 -8.68 6.79 4.65
C ALA A 104 -10.07 6.12 4.63
N THR A 105 -10.41 5.33 3.58
CA THR A 105 -11.66 4.55 3.55
C THR A 105 -11.70 3.42 4.60
N ALA A 106 -10.54 2.87 4.95
CA ALA A 106 -10.40 1.76 5.90
C ALA A 106 -9.93 2.25 7.28
N LEU A 107 -8.95 3.15 7.29
CA LEU A 107 -8.27 3.66 8.47
C LEU A 107 -8.14 5.19 8.38
N PRO A 108 -9.10 5.96 8.89
CA PRO A 108 -8.93 7.40 9.09
C PRO A 108 -7.67 7.64 9.93
N CYS A 109 -6.74 8.41 9.37
CA CYS A 109 -5.39 8.57 9.88
C CYS A 109 -4.83 9.94 9.49
N ARG A 110 -3.77 10.34 10.18
CA ARG A 110 -2.88 11.41 9.72
C ARG A 110 -1.91 10.84 8.70
N MET A 111 -1.63 11.60 7.66
CA MET A 111 -0.69 11.18 6.60
C MET A 111 0.55 12.05 6.58
N LEU A 112 1.65 11.51 6.08
CA LEU A 112 2.85 12.30 5.82
C LEU A 112 2.86 12.85 4.41
N ALA A 113 3.04 14.16 4.28
CA ALA A 113 3.15 14.85 3.00
C ALA A 113 4.47 15.63 2.92
N LYS A 114 4.95 15.90 1.70
CA LYS A 114 6.05 16.85 1.49
C LYS A 114 5.62 18.24 1.95
N SER A 115 6.52 18.99 2.56
CA SER A 115 6.32 20.40 2.95
C SER A 115 5.71 21.25 1.82
N ASP A 116 6.13 21.05 0.58
CA ASP A 116 5.71 21.87 -0.56
C ASP A 116 4.21 21.71 -0.88
N ILE A 117 3.63 20.53 -0.58
CA ILE A 117 2.19 20.26 -0.78
C ILE A 117 1.35 21.20 0.06
N ARG A 118 1.91 21.70 1.17
CA ARG A 118 1.25 22.65 2.06
C ARG A 118 0.81 23.89 1.29
N ASP A 119 1.56 24.34 0.30
CA ASP A 119 1.32 25.60 -0.40
C ASP A 119 0.64 25.41 -1.76
N TRP A 120 0.27 24.16 -2.09
CA TRP A 120 -0.45 23.87 -3.31
C TRP A 120 -1.90 24.38 -3.24
N PRO A 121 -2.43 24.94 -4.35
CA PRO A 121 -3.84 25.31 -4.43
C PRO A 121 -4.69 24.05 -4.26
N VAL A 122 -5.78 24.17 -3.50
CA VAL A 122 -6.72 23.08 -3.18
C VAL A 122 -6.16 22.01 -2.22
N LEU A 123 -5.05 21.34 -2.56
CA LEU A 123 -4.49 20.25 -1.73
C LEU A 123 -3.85 20.75 -0.43
N GLY A 124 -3.30 21.97 -0.40
CA GLY A 124 -2.74 22.59 0.79
C GLY A 124 -3.76 22.78 1.92
N PRO A 125 -4.90 23.46 1.67
CA PRO A 125 -5.99 23.57 2.64
C PRO A 125 -6.51 22.21 3.11
N LEU A 126 -6.74 21.26 2.20
CA LEU A 126 -7.25 19.92 2.55
C LEU A 126 -6.26 19.11 3.41
N SER A 127 -4.96 19.17 3.09
CA SER A 127 -3.92 18.48 3.85
C SER A 127 -3.73 19.08 5.24
N ARG A 128 -3.71 20.43 5.36
CA ARG A 128 -3.77 21.11 6.67
C ARG A 128 -5.06 20.71 7.41
N GLN A 129 -6.17 20.67 6.68
CA GLN A 129 -7.54 20.23 7.02
C GLN A 129 -7.57 18.89 7.78
N SER A 130 -6.88 17.90 7.22
CA SER A 130 -6.86 16.50 7.65
C SER A 130 -5.84 16.19 8.76
N GLY A 131 -5.07 17.19 9.22
CA GLY A 131 -4.03 16.97 10.24
C GLY A 131 -2.79 16.27 9.69
N THR A 132 -2.52 16.44 8.38
CA THR A 132 -1.32 15.96 7.69
C THR A 132 -0.05 16.45 8.40
N LEU A 133 0.91 15.55 8.56
CA LEU A 133 2.24 15.84 9.08
C LEU A 133 3.15 16.18 7.90
N PHE A 134 3.57 17.44 7.80
CA PHE A 134 4.43 17.91 6.72
C PHE A 134 5.89 17.64 7.03
N ILE A 135 6.62 17.08 6.07
CA ILE A 135 8.02 16.69 6.24
C ILE A 135 8.89 17.17 5.08
N GLU A 136 10.12 17.55 5.41
CA GLU A 136 11.15 17.92 4.45
C GLU A 136 11.96 16.68 4.05
N ARG A 137 11.47 15.93 3.05
CA ARG A 137 12.12 14.69 2.57
C ARG A 137 13.51 14.94 1.98
N ASP A 138 13.75 16.16 1.50
CA ASP A 138 14.98 16.54 0.80
C ASP A 138 16.09 16.96 1.79
N ARG A 139 15.77 17.12 3.09
CA ARG A 139 16.73 17.48 4.14
C ARG A 139 16.87 16.37 5.17
N ILE A 140 17.94 15.59 5.05
CA ILE A 140 18.30 14.55 6.03
C ILE A 140 18.34 15.09 7.46
N ARG A 141 18.79 16.35 7.64
CA ARG A 141 18.85 17.02 8.96
C ARG A 141 17.48 17.20 9.63
N ALA A 142 16.38 17.23 8.87
CA ALA A 142 15.02 17.37 9.40
C ALA A 142 14.41 16.02 9.85
N LEU A 143 15.09 14.91 9.60
CA LEU A 143 14.58 13.57 9.88
C LEU A 143 14.32 13.30 11.38
N PRO A 144 15.18 13.70 12.34
CA PRO A 144 14.90 13.50 13.76
C PRO A 144 13.60 14.20 14.21
N GLY A 145 13.40 15.46 13.82
CA GLY A 145 12.18 16.20 14.14
C GLY A 145 10.91 15.61 13.49
N THR A 146 11.07 15.01 12.30
CA THR A 146 9.99 14.22 11.67
C THR A 146 9.62 13.01 12.52
N ILE A 147 10.60 12.23 12.96
CA ILE A 147 10.38 11.04 13.81
C ILE A 147 9.69 11.45 15.12
N GLU A 148 10.15 12.51 15.76
CA GLU A 148 9.55 13.03 17.00
C GLU A 148 8.08 13.46 16.79
N THR A 149 7.80 14.14 15.67
CA THR A 149 6.43 14.57 15.34
C THR A 149 5.48 13.38 15.14
N ILE A 150 5.95 12.33 14.45
CA ILE A 150 5.17 11.08 14.31
C ILE A 150 4.98 10.43 15.68
N THR A 151 6.05 10.32 16.48
CA THR A 151 6.03 9.68 17.80
C THR A 151 5.00 10.35 18.73
N ARG A 152 4.97 11.69 18.78
CA ARG A 152 3.98 12.43 19.57
C ARG A 152 2.55 12.19 19.12
N ALA A 153 2.29 12.11 17.82
CA ALA A 153 0.97 11.78 17.30
C ALA A 153 0.56 10.34 17.69
N LEU A 154 1.47 9.38 17.57
CA LEU A 154 1.23 8.00 17.97
C LEU A 154 0.92 7.88 19.48
N LEU A 155 1.67 8.57 20.33
CA LEU A 155 1.44 8.63 21.78
C LEU A 155 0.10 9.29 22.15
N ALA A 156 -0.36 10.25 21.35
CA ALA A 156 -1.69 10.86 21.50
C ALA A 156 -2.85 9.94 21.05
N GLY A 157 -2.55 8.72 20.62
CA GLY A 157 -3.53 7.74 20.15
C GLY A 157 -3.91 7.88 18.68
N ASP A 158 -3.24 8.76 17.93
CA ASP A 158 -3.50 8.94 16.51
C ASP A 158 -2.90 7.81 15.67
N ARG A 159 -3.57 7.49 14.57
CA ARG A 159 -3.05 6.60 13.54
C ARG A 159 -2.26 7.43 12.55
N VAL A 160 -1.02 7.04 12.26
CA VAL A 160 -0.16 7.75 11.30
C VAL A 160 0.21 6.83 10.17
N THR A 161 -0.08 7.22 8.92
CA THR A 161 0.24 6.46 7.72
C THR A 161 1.51 6.97 7.06
N VAL A 162 2.46 6.07 6.83
CA VAL A 162 3.67 6.28 6.05
C VAL A 162 3.70 5.34 4.85
N PHE A 163 4.35 5.79 3.78
CA PHE A 163 4.69 5.01 2.61
C PHE A 163 6.20 4.79 2.61
N PRO A 164 6.71 3.68 3.17
CA PRO A 164 8.14 3.57 3.50
C PRO A 164 9.05 3.47 2.28
N GLU A 165 8.52 3.17 1.10
CA GLU A 165 9.25 3.21 -0.17
C GLU A 165 9.82 4.61 -0.45
N GLY A 166 9.12 5.66 0.03
CA GLY A 166 9.51 7.06 -0.13
C GLY A 166 9.24 7.64 -1.53
N SER A 167 8.82 6.79 -2.47
CA SER A 167 8.35 7.13 -3.82
C SER A 167 7.22 6.17 -4.20
N THR A 168 6.54 6.43 -5.31
CA THR A 168 5.51 5.57 -5.88
C THR A 168 6.10 4.54 -6.85
N TRP A 169 5.46 3.38 -6.90
CA TRP A 169 5.76 2.26 -7.77
C TRP A 169 4.54 1.88 -8.60
N CYS A 170 4.71 1.06 -9.63
CA CYS A 170 3.60 0.71 -10.54
C CYS A 170 2.63 -0.35 -9.99
N GLY A 171 2.85 -0.86 -8.78
CA GLY A 171 2.06 -1.95 -8.19
C GLY A 171 2.44 -3.36 -8.69
N ARG A 172 3.27 -3.49 -9.73
CA ARG A 172 3.87 -4.78 -10.16
C ARG A 172 5.14 -5.13 -9.37
N ALA A 173 5.82 -4.09 -8.89
CA ALA A 173 7.01 -4.18 -8.05
C ALA A 173 6.89 -3.16 -6.93
N GLN A 174 7.73 -3.32 -5.91
CA GLN A 174 7.80 -2.42 -4.76
C GLN A 174 9.26 -2.15 -4.39
N GLY A 175 9.52 -0.98 -3.83
CA GLY A 175 10.84 -0.60 -3.35
C GLY A 175 11.17 -1.14 -1.95
N PRO A 176 12.44 -1.06 -1.53
CA PRO A 176 12.82 -1.37 -0.15
C PRO A 176 12.19 -0.36 0.82
N PHE A 177 11.72 -0.86 1.97
CA PHE A 177 11.16 -0.01 3.00
C PHE A 177 12.26 0.76 3.74
N ARG A 178 12.13 2.09 3.76
CA ARG A 178 13.00 2.96 4.56
C ARG A 178 12.63 2.86 6.03
N ARG A 179 13.67 2.68 6.84
CA ARG A 179 13.57 2.30 8.26
C ARG A 179 13.25 3.46 9.19
N ALA A 180 13.48 4.70 8.75
CA ALA A 180 13.47 5.86 9.64
C ALA A 180 12.14 6.05 10.36
N ALA A 181 11.01 5.94 9.65
CA ALA A 181 9.69 6.10 10.25
C ALA A 181 9.36 5.02 11.26
N PHE A 182 9.90 3.81 11.12
CA PHE A 182 9.67 2.71 12.06
C PHE A 182 10.26 2.98 13.45
N GLN A 183 11.25 3.88 13.56
CA GLN A 183 11.76 4.34 14.85
C GLN A 183 10.63 4.95 15.69
N SER A 184 9.72 5.71 15.07
CA SER A 184 8.60 6.32 15.80
C SER A 184 7.65 5.30 16.44
N ALA A 185 7.48 4.12 15.82
CA ALA A 185 6.68 3.05 16.39
C ALA A 185 7.37 2.38 17.59
N LEU A 186 8.70 2.23 17.54
CA LEU A 186 9.50 1.73 18.66
C LEU A 186 9.47 2.71 19.83
N ASP A 187 9.72 3.99 19.57
CA ASP A 187 9.77 5.05 20.58
C ASP A 187 8.41 5.23 21.26
N ALA A 188 7.31 5.21 20.49
CA ALA A 188 5.95 5.30 21.02
C ALA A 188 5.42 3.98 21.61
N ARG A 189 6.15 2.86 21.44
CA ARG A 189 5.72 1.50 21.84
C ARG A 189 4.33 1.12 21.32
N VAL A 190 4.05 1.45 20.06
CA VAL A 190 2.78 1.16 19.39
C VAL A 190 2.94 0.04 18.35
N PRO A 191 1.86 -0.68 18.00
CA PRO A 191 1.93 -1.66 16.92
C PRO A 191 2.17 -1.00 15.56
N VAL A 192 2.76 -1.78 14.65
CA VAL A 192 2.78 -1.47 13.21
C VAL A 192 1.63 -2.21 12.53
N GLN A 193 0.87 -1.50 11.70
CA GLN A 193 -0.23 -2.03 10.91
C GLN A 193 0.18 -2.05 9.43
N PRO A 194 0.61 -3.21 8.89
CA PRO A 194 0.85 -3.34 7.47
C PRO A 194 -0.48 -3.28 6.70
N VAL A 195 -0.50 -2.55 5.58
CA VAL A 195 -1.64 -2.40 4.70
C VAL A 195 -1.18 -2.59 3.27
N GLN A 196 -1.78 -3.55 2.57
CA GLN A 196 -1.51 -3.76 1.15
C GLN A 196 -2.58 -3.04 0.32
N LEU A 197 -2.12 -2.25 -0.64
CA LEU A 197 -2.93 -1.54 -1.62
C LEU A 197 -2.75 -2.18 -2.99
N ALA A 198 -3.85 -2.43 -3.69
CA ALA A 198 -3.83 -2.90 -5.07
C ALA A 198 -4.94 -2.24 -5.90
N TYR A 199 -4.68 -2.04 -7.18
CA TYR A 199 -5.69 -1.62 -8.15
C TYR A 199 -5.85 -2.73 -9.18
N ARG A 200 -7.10 -3.17 -9.40
CA ARG A 200 -7.42 -4.29 -10.28
C ARG A 200 -8.52 -3.95 -11.28
N LEU A 201 -8.48 -4.63 -12.41
CA LEU A 201 -9.57 -4.67 -13.38
C LEU A 201 -10.58 -5.78 -13.01
N PRO A 202 -11.76 -5.82 -13.65
CA PRO A 202 -12.78 -6.83 -13.34
C PRO A 202 -12.33 -8.28 -13.53
N ASP A 203 -11.36 -8.52 -14.42
CA ASP A 203 -10.72 -9.81 -14.69
C ASP A 203 -9.66 -10.21 -13.65
N GLY A 204 -9.38 -9.36 -12.67
CA GLY A 204 -8.40 -9.59 -11.61
C GLY A 204 -6.97 -9.15 -11.93
N SER A 205 -6.70 -8.74 -13.17
CA SER A 205 -5.39 -8.20 -13.57
C SER A 205 -5.13 -6.84 -12.90
N LEU A 206 -3.85 -6.45 -12.82
CA LEU A 206 -3.47 -5.16 -12.23
C LEU A 206 -3.91 -4.01 -13.15
N ALA A 207 -4.63 -3.04 -12.58
CA ALA A 207 -5.00 -1.82 -13.29
C ALA A 207 -3.81 -0.85 -13.28
N ALA A 208 -3.26 -0.58 -14.46
CA ALA A 208 -2.15 0.35 -14.64
C ALA A 208 -2.56 1.84 -14.58
N ALA A 209 -3.81 2.18 -14.93
CA ALA A 209 -4.27 3.58 -14.97
C ALA A 209 -3.95 4.40 -13.70
N PRO A 210 -4.15 3.89 -12.47
CA PRO A 210 -3.86 4.62 -11.24
C PRO A 210 -2.38 4.84 -10.95
N ALA A 211 -1.47 4.09 -11.57
CA ALA A 211 -0.04 4.23 -11.34
C ALA A 211 0.39 5.68 -11.62
N PHE A 212 1.10 6.27 -10.67
CA PHE A 212 1.63 7.64 -10.76
C PHE A 212 3.13 7.56 -10.47
N VAL A 213 3.97 7.43 -11.50
CA VAL A 213 5.37 7.03 -11.38
C VAL A 213 6.28 7.86 -12.27
N GLY A 214 7.55 7.98 -11.91
CA GLY A 214 8.53 8.76 -12.68
C GLY A 214 8.09 10.20 -12.87
N ASP A 215 8.22 10.71 -14.10
CA ASP A 215 7.89 12.08 -14.47
C ASP A 215 6.42 12.24 -14.96
N ASP A 216 5.51 11.34 -14.55
CA ASP A 216 4.08 11.39 -14.93
C ASP A 216 3.45 12.74 -14.52
N PRO A 217 2.97 13.56 -15.46
CA PRO A 217 2.29 14.79 -15.12
C PRO A 217 0.99 14.49 -14.38
N LEU A 218 0.73 15.20 -13.27
CA LEU A 218 -0.50 15.03 -12.49
C LEU A 218 -1.76 15.17 -13.37
N THR A 219 -1.76 16.11 -14.33
CA THR A 219 -2.86 16.32 -15.28
C THR A 219 -3.10 15.10 -16.18
N ALA A 220 -2.03 14.46 -16.66
CA ALA A 220 -2.11 13.25 -17.47
C ALA A 220 -2.66 12.08 -16.63
N SER A 221 -2.17 11.92 -15.41
CA SER A 221 -2.68 10.92 -14.45
C SER A 221 -4.16 11.12 -14.12
N LEU A 222 -4.58 12.37 -13.82
CA LEU A 222 -5.98 12.71 -13.56
C LEU A 222 -6.89 12.36 -14.74
N TRP A 223 -6.49 12.75 -15.96
CA TRP A 223 -7.27 12.43 -17.16
C TRP A 223 -7.35 10.92 -17.40
N ARG A 224 -6.23 10.21 -17.25
CA ARG A 224 -6.15 8.75 -17.41
C ARG A 224 -7.06 8.02 -16.42
N ILE A 225 -7.02 8.40 -15.15
CA ILE A 225 -7.87 7.83 -14.10
C ILE A 225 -9.35 8.16 -14.38
N ALA A 226 -9.68 9.41 -14.71
CA ALA A 226 -11.06 9.81 -15.01
C ALA A 226 -11.64 9.07 -16.23
N ARG A 227 -10.79 8.72 -17.19
CA ARG A 227 -11.13 7.91 -18.38
C ARG A 227 -11.15 6.41 -18.10
N ALA A 228 -10.53 5.90 -17.05
CA ALA A 228 -10.47 4.46 -16.79
C ALA A 228 -11.87 3.88 -16.44
N ARG A 229 -12.17 2.67 -16.91
CA ARG A 229 -13.37 1.91 -16.51
C ARG A 229 -12.99 0.66 -15.75
N GLY A 230 -13.90 0.21 -14.87
CA GLY A 230 -13.78 -1.07 -14.20
C GLY A 230 -12.76 -1.14 -13.06
N VAL A 231 -12.01 -0.06 -12.78
CA VAL A 231 -10.98 -0.04 -11.74
C VAL A 231 -11.60 -0.29 -10.36
N ARG A 232 -11.08 -1.32 -9.67
CA ARG A 232 -11.35 -1.63 -8.28
C ARG A 232 -10.08 -1.38 -7.48
N ALA A 233 -10.20 -0.67 -6.37
CA ALA A 233 -9.12 -0.48 -5.42
C ALA A 233 -9.36 -1.39 -4.21
N GLU A 234 -8.36 -2.19 -3.87
CA GLU A 234 -8.39 -3.13 -2.77
C GLU A 234 -7.49 -2.62 -1.64
N VAL A 235 -8.04 -2.58 -0.42
CA VAL A 235 -7.29 -2.30 0.80
C VAL A 235 -7.30 -3.55 1.64
N ARG A 236 -6.15 -4.13 1.89
CA ARG A 236 -6.03 -5.30 2.76
C ARG A 236 -5.30 -4.93 4.03
N LEU A 237 -6.03 -5.02 5.15
CA LEU A 237 -5.49 -4.83 6.49
C LEU A 237 -4.86 -6.14 6.94
N LEU A 238 -3.54 -6.19 6.98
CA LEU A 238 -2.78 -7.38 7.37
C LEU A 238 -2.67 -7.50 8.91
N PRO A 239 -2.26 -8.65 9.46
CA PRO A 239 -2.04 -8.76 10.90
C PRO A 239 -1.05 -7.70 11.41
N ARG A 240 -1.38 -7.09 12.55
CA ARG A 240 -0.52 -6.10 13.19
C ARG A 240 0.74 -6.77 13.72
N ILE A 241 1.85 -6.06 13.61
CA ILE A 241 3.08 -6.41 14.32
C ILE A 241 2.98 -5.77 15.71
N PRO A 242 2.94 -6.57 16.80
CA PRO A 242 2.80 -6.04 18.14
C PRO A 242 4.05 -5.26 18.58
N PRO A 243 3.90 -4.27 19.47
CA PRO A 243 5.04 -3.54 20.01
C PRO A 243 5.98 -4.49 20.76
N GLY A 244 7.28 -4.20 20.74
CA GLY A 244 8.31 -4.99 21.42
C GLY A 244 8.67 -6.32 20.75
N ARG A 245 7.99 -6.75 19.67
CA ARG A 245 8.35 -7.97 18.92
C ARG A 245 9.73 -7.90 18.27
N TYR A 246 10.13 -6.70 17.84
CA TYR A 246 11.43 -6.43 17.24
C TYR A 246 12.10 -5.31 18.03
N ALA A 247 13.41 -5.45 18.28
CA ALA A 247 14.19 -4.50 19.08
C ALA A 247 14.63 -3.27 18.26
N ASP A 248 14.74 -3.39 16.95
CA ASP A 248 15.23 -2.33 16.08
C ASP A 248 14.36 -2.06 14.85
N ARG A 249 14.59 -0.88 14.27
CA ARG A 249 13.82 -0.37 13.12
C ARG A 249 14.14 -1.10 11.81
N ARG A 250 15.26 -1.81 11.72
CA ARG A 250 15.65 -2.57 10.51
C ARG A 250 14.81 -3.83 10.42
N ASP A 251 14.76 -4.60 11.49
CA ASP A 251 14.03 -5.87 11.54
C ASP A 251 12.52 -5.63 11.52
N LEU A 252 12.06 -4.59 12.22
CA LEU A 252 10.65 -4.19 12.17
C LEU A 252 10.22 -3.80 10.74
N ALA A 253 11.06 -3.04 10.02
CA ALA A 253 10.77 -2.65 8.64
C ALA A 253 10.79 -3.86 7.69
N ALA A 254 11.76 -4.77 7.85
CA ALA A 254 11.86 -5.98 7.05
C ALA A 254 10.66 -6.90 7.27
N ALA A 255 10.22 -7.09 8.52
CA ALA A 255 9.04 -7.86 8.85
C ALA A 255 7.76 -7.26 8.27
N ALA A 256 7.61 -5.94 8.33
CA ALA A 256 6.49 -5.25 7.71
C ALA A 256 6.50 -5.40 6.18
N GLN A 257 7.66 -5.26 5.54
CA GLN A 257 7.79 -5.43 4.10
C GLN A 257 7.50 -6.87 3.67
N ALA A 258 7.99 -7.87 4.42
CA ALA A 258 7.71 -9.28 4.16
C ALA A 258 6.22 -9.59 4.26
N ALA A 259 5.50 -8.98 5.23
CA ALA A 259 4.06 -9.14 5.35
C ALA A 259 3.30 -8.68 4.09
N LEU A 260 3.77 -7.63 3.40
CA LEU A 260 3.16 -7.15 2.15
C LEU A 260 3.53 -8.02 0.93
N ALA A 261 4.67 -8.72 0.98
CA ALA A 261 5.13 -9.60 -0.11
C ALA A 261 4.48 -10.99 -0.08
N CYS A 262 4.05 -11.47 1.09
CA CYS A 262 3.62 -12.85 1.29
C CYS A 262 2.16 -13.17 0.91
N ASP A 263 1.35 -12.26 0.38
CA ASP A 263 -0.06 -12.56 0.10
C ASP A 263 -0.33 -12.95 -1.37
N PRO A 264 -1.12 -14.01 -1.60
CA PRO A 264 -1.17 -14.77 -2.84
C PRO A 264 -2.00 -14.08 -3.92
N VAL A 265 -1.61 -14.32 -5.17
CA VAL A 265 -2.46 -14.13 -6.34
C VAL A 265 -3.85 -14.73 -6.04
N PRO A 266 -4.97 -14.04 -6.33
CA PRO A 266 -6.30 -14.58 -6.04
C PRO A 266 -6.46 -15.98 -6.62
N ALA A 267 -7.07 -16.88 -5.82
CA ALA A 267 -7.29 -18.30 -6.12
C ALA A 267 -8.02 -18.58 -7.46
N SER A 268 -8.56 -17.55 -8.11
CA SER A 268 -9.11 -17.64 -9.47
C SER A 268 -8.06 -17.95 -10.55
N SER A 269 -6.77 -17.79 -10.24
CA SER A 269 -5.65 -18.09 -11.15
C SER A 269 -5.12 -19.52 -11.03
N LEU A 270 -5.47 -20.26 -9.97
CA LEU A 270 -5.03 -21.65 -9.77
C LEU A 270 -6.00 -22.69 -10.32
N LEU A 271 -7.17 -22.26 -10.82
CA LEU A 271 -8.13 -23.11 -11.54
C LEU A 271 -8.06 -22.94 -13.07
N ALA A 272 -7.22 -22.02 -13.56
CA ALA A 272 -7.02 -21.79 -14.99
C ALA A 272 -5.63 -22.27 -15.40
N GLY A 273 -5.41 -23.59 -15.39
CA GLY A 273 -4.09 -24.12 -15.71
C GLY A 273 -3.99 -25.63 -15.83
N VAL A 274 -4.79 -26.28 -16.67
CA VAL A 274 -4.34 -27.49 -17.40
C VAL A 274 -5.06 -27.53 -18.76
N PRO A 275 -4.39 -27.34 -19.90
CA PRO A 275 -4.98 -27.77 -21.18
C PRO A 275 -5.12 -29.29 -21.13
N ALA A 276 -6.35 -29.78 -21.29
CA ALA A 276 -6.63 -31.20 -21.42
C ALA A 276 -5.78 -31.77 -22.56
N GLN A 277 -4.88 -32.70 -22.23
CA GLN A 277 -4.16 -33.45 -23.26
C GLN A 277 -5.16 -34.30 -24.05
N PRO A 278 -5.01 -34.42 -25.38
CA PRO A 278 -5.85 -35.29 -26.17
C PRO A 278 -5.63 -36.75 -25.75
N SER A 279 -6.72 -37.41 -25.39
CA SER A 279 -6.81 -38.84 -25.12
C SER A 279 -6.23 -39.65 -26.28
N SER A 280 -5.17 -40.42 -26.03
CA SER A 280 -4.71 -41.46 -26.96
C SER A 280 -5.50 -42.76 -26.74
N PRO A 281 -5.66 -43.63 -27.75
CA PRO A 281 -6.66 -44.68 -27.77
C PRO A 281 -6.29 -45.90 -26.93
N SER A 282 -7.32 -46.69 -26.63
CA SER A 282 -7.34 -47.93 -25.85
C SER A 282 -6.17 -48.90 -26.08
N ALA A 283 -5.61 -49.39 -24.98
CA ALA A 283 -4.72 -50.54 -24.97
C ALA A 283 -5.46 -51.84 -25.34
N THR A 284 -4.94 -52.55 -26.33
CA THR A 284 -5.05 -54.02 -26.40
C THR A 284 -3.65 -54.62 -26.38
N ALA A 285 -3.44 -55.46 -25.35
CA ALA A 285 -2.54 -56.62 -25.24
C ALA A 285 -1.18 -56.62 -25.96
N ARG A 286 -0.08 -56.60 -25.19
CA ARG A 286 0.84 -57.75 -24.91
C ARG A 286 2.26 -57.31 -24.55
N ASP A 287 2.80 -58.05 -23.59
CA ASP A 287 4.19 -58.50 -23.41
C ASP A 287 5.26 -57.60 -22.75
N SER A 288 5.63 -58.05 -21.54
CA SER A 288 6.99 -58.30 -21.02
C SER A 288 8.08 -57.22 -21.00
N ALA A 289 8.45 -56.93 -19.73
CA ALA A 289 9.82 -56.96 -19.18
C ALA A 289 10.56 -55.63 -18.89
N LYS A 290 11.10 -55.63 -17.65
CA LYS A 290 12.21 -54.84 -17.06
C LYS A 290 11.91 -53.47 -16.43
N ARG A 291 11.78 -53.54 -15.09
CA ARG A 291 12.18 -52.57 -14.04
C ARG A 291 13.70 -52.25 -14.08
N PRO A 292 14.29 -51.36 -13.23
CA PRO A 292 13.69 -50.39 -12.27
C PRO A 292 14.34 -48.96 -12.20
N SER A 293 13.62 -48.07 -11.47
CA SER A 293 14.08 -47.05 -10.47
C SER A 293 15.06 -45.92 -10.83
N VAL A 294 14.77 -44.68 -10.37
CA VAL A 294 15.17 -44.13 -9.04
C VAL A 294 14.54 -42.73 -8.79
N SER A 295 14.17 -42.52 -7.52
CA SER A 295 13.69 -41.33 -6.75
C SER A 295 14.42 -40.00 -7.00
N VAL A 296 13.78 -38.82 -6.97
CA VAL A 296 13.22 -38.03 -5.83
C VAL A 296 14.24 -37.72 -4.72
N HIS A 297 14.57 -36.43 -4.52
CA HIS A 297 15.05 -35.93 -3.24
C HIS A 297 14.39 -34.60 -2.83
N HIS A 298 13.90 -34.62 -1.60
CA HIS A 298 13.21 -33.60 -0.81
C HIS A 298 14.19 -32.63 -0.11
N CYS A 299 13.69 -31.43 0.17
CA CYS A 299 14.20 -30.47 1.15
C CYS A 299 14.16 -31.01 2.59
N VAL A 300 15.17 -30.69 3.40
CA VAL A 300 15.04 -30.64 4.87
C VAL A 300 15.77 -29.41 5.42
N ASN A 301 15.08 -28.75 6.35
CA ASN A 301 15.47 -27.57 7.11
C ASN A 301 15.97 -28.04 8.50
N SER A 302 17.01 -27.43 9.08
CA SER A 302 17.21 -27.48 10.54
C SER A 302 18.18 -26.40 11.02
N SER A 303 17.77 -25.73 12.11
CA SER A 303 18.60 -24.95 13.04
C SER A 303 18.30 -25.47 14.46
N PRO A 304 18.99 -25.00 15.52
CA PRO A 304 20.27 -25.50 16.00
C PRO A 304 20.18 -26.00 17.45
N ALA A 305 21.26 -26.55 18.00
CA ALA A 305 21.37 -26.79 19.44
C ALA A 305 22.77 -26.47 19.98
N SER A 306 22.76 -25.81 21.13
CA SER A 306 23.87 -25.38 21.96
C SER A 306 24.44 -26.53 22.80
N ALA A 307 25.74 -26.47 23.13
CA ALA A 307 26.28 -26.44 24.51
C ALA A 307 27.55 -27.30 24.73
N SER A 308 28.51 -26.63 25.36
CA SER A 308 29.35 -27.07 26.48
C SER A 308 30.73 -27.72 26.24
N SER A 309 31.73 -26.95 26.72
CA SER A 309 32.88 -27.34 27.57
C SER A 309 33.96 -28.28 27.04
N LEU A 310 35.22 -27.83 27.07
CA LEU A 310 36.20 -28.19 28.12
C LEU A 310 37.56 -27.51 27.88
N ARG A 311 38.37 -27.53 28.94
CA ARG A 311 39.58 -26.78 29.29
C ARG A 311 40.87 -27.23 28.53
N THR A 312 41.85 -26.31 28.55
CA THR A 312 43.36 -26.34 28.52
C THR A 312 44.13 -27.66 28.38
N PRO A 313 45.46 -27.69 28.05
CA PRO A 313 46.56 -26.71 28.26
C PRO A 313 47.34 -26.34 26.96
N SER A 314 48.25 -25.36 26.90
CA SER A 314 49.38 -24.96 27.76
C SER A 314 49.67 -23.47 27.61
#